data_AF-A0A6N8L5U3-F1
#
_entry.id   AF-A0A6N8L5U3-F1
#
_cell.length_a   1.000
_cell.length_b   1.000
_cell.length_c   1.000
_cell.angle_alpha   90.00
_cell.angle_beta   90.00
_cell.angle_gamma   90.00
#
_symmetry.space_group_name_H-M   'P 1'
#
loop_
_entity.id
_entity.type
_entity.pdbx_description
1 polymer ?
#
loop_
_entity_poly.entity_id
_entity_poly.type
_entity_poly.pdbx_seq_one_letter_code
_entity_poly.pdbx_strand_id
1 'polypeptide(L)'
;MNINHHVEDILLLIPRQAFKIIFMRVQLIFLFLLLVLTQLRATDLKAQHLTIHVNGETLQHVLKEIRKQTGYDFVYNPEVLKVYSKTVHIEADNMSIKDLLKKLFDAQPMLQYTVDQNTVIVRPKKKLKPTTKIEMKQYRNLETLEWIIEGVVLDEDSMEPIEGVTILLEVVNSQIHAQSDKYGKFRLIISK
;
A
#
# COMPACT_ATOMS: atom_id res chain seq x y z
N MET A 1 6.50 41.65 53.12
CA MET A 1 6.68 42.54 51.94
C MET A 1 5.63 42.13 50.93
N ASN A 2 4.53 42.87 50.85
CA ASN A 2 3.27 42.43 50.22
C ASN A 2 3.23 42.90 48.77
N ILE A 3 3.40 41.97 47.83
CA ILE A 3 3.50 42.22 46.38
C ILE A 3 2.20 42.81 45.82
N ASN A 4 1.07 42.60 46.51
CA ASN A 4 -0.25 43.06 46.07
C ASN A 4 -0.39 44.59 46.04
N HIS A 5 0.32 45.32 46.92
CA HIS A 5 0.15 46.77 47.00
C HIS A 5 0.77 47.52 45.81
N HIS A 6 1.80 46.95 45.16
CA HIS A 6 2.42 47.55 43.98
C HIS A 6 1.68 47.26 42.67
N VAL A 7 0.86 46.21 42.62
CA VAL A 7 0.09 45.87 41.41
C VAL A 7 -1.09 46.84 41.22
N GLU A 8 -1.71 47.28 42.31
CA GLU A 8 -2.84 48.24 42.25
C GLU A 8 -2.39 49.65 41.81
N ASP A 9 -1.20 50.09 42.24
CA ASP A 9 -0.64 51.40 41.87
C ASP A 9 -0.30 51.48 40.37
N ILE A 10 0.15 50.38 39.76
CA ILE A 10 0.47 50.31 38.32
C ILE A 10 -0.82 50.30 37.47
N LEU A 11 -1.91 49.72 37.99
CA LEU A 11 -3.21 49.69 37.31
C LEU A 11 -3.88 51.07 37.27
N LEU A 12 -3.62 51.94 38.25
CA LEU A 12 -4.16 53.30 38.33
C LEU A 12 -3.41 54.32 37.43
N LEU A 13 -2.20 53.98 36.97
CA LEU A 13 -1.37 54.85 36.11
C LEU A 13 -1.69 54.73 34.61
N ILE A 14 -2.57 53.81 34.21
CA ILE A 14 -2.94 53.61 32.80
C ILE A 14 -4.13 54.54 32.48
N PRO A 15 -3.95 55.56 31.61
CA PRO A 15 -5.05 56.45 31.26
C PRO A 15 -6.18 55.64 30.62
N ARG A 16 -7.44 55.95 30.94
CA ARG A 16 -8.65 55.26 30.40
C ARG A 16 -8.63 55.08 28.89
N GLN A 17 -7.97 55.99 28.16
CA GLN A 17 -7.78 55.90 26.72
C GLN A 17 -6.80 54.80 26.30
N ALA A 18 -5.69 54.60 27.01
CA ALA A 18 -4.76 53.51 26.78
C ALA A 18 -5.41 52.15 27.06
N PHE A 19 -6.24 52.04 28.11
CA PHE A 19 -7.01 50.81 28.37
C PHE A 19 -7.96 50.48 27.22
N LYS A 20 -8.63 51.48 26.64
CA LYS A 20 -9.54 51.30 25.49
C LYS A 20 -8.79 50.86 24.22
N ILE A 21 -7.59 51.41 23.98
CA ILE A 21 -6.72 51.03 22.86
C ILE A 21 -6.18 49.61 23.03
N ILE A 22 -5.75 49.24 24.25
CA ILE A 22 -5.27 47.89 24.58
C ILE A 22 -6.41 46.88 24.41
N PHE A 23 -7.61 47.18 24.91
CA PHE A 23 -8.78 46.32 24.78
C PHE A 23 -9.18 46.10 23.30
N MET A 24 -9.16 47.17 22.47
CA MET A 24 -9.40 47.04 21.03
C MET A 24 -8.35 46.18 20.32
N ARG A 25 -7.07 46.34 20.66
CA ARG A 25 -5.97 45.54 20.07
C ARG A 25 -6.07 44.06 20.46
N VAL A 26 -6.42 43.76 21.72
CA VAL A 26 -6.60 42.38 22.20
C VAL A 26 -7.78 41.70 21.50
N GLN A 27 -8.91 42.40 21.31
CA GLN A 27 -10.05 41.87 20.53
C GLN A 27 -9.66 41.56 19.07
N LEU A 28 -8.87 42.43 18.44
CA LEU A 28 -8.42 42.24 17.05
C LEU A 28 -7.46 41.04 16.94
N ILE A 29 -6.53 40.89 17.88
CA ILE A 29 -5.62 39.75 17.97
C ILE A 29 -6.41 38.45 18.20
N PHE A 30 -7.42 38.48 19.07
CA PHE A 30 -8.28 37.32 19.34
C PHE A 30 -9.10 36.91 18.11
N LEU A 31 -9.65 37.90 17.37
CA LEU A 31 -10.35 37.66 16.11
C LEU A 31 -9.42 37.07 15.05
N PHE A 32 -8.19 37.58 14.94
CA PHE A 32 -7.19 37.07 14.01
C PHE A 32 -6.75 35.64 14.38
N LEU A 33 -6.56 35.36 15.67
CA LEU A 33 -6.26 34.02 16.18
C LEU A 33 -7.41 33.04 15.86
N LEU A 34 -8.67 33.46 16.05
CA LEU A 34 -9.85 32.67 15.69
C LEU A 34 -9.90 32.37 14.19
N LEU A 35 -9.55 33.35 13.35
CA LEU A 35 -9.51 33.21 11.89
C LEU A 35 -8.41 32.24 11.42
N VAL A 36 -7.27 32.19 12.11
CA VAL A 36 -6.19 31.23 11.82
C VAL A 36 -6.58 29.83 12.28
N LEU A 37 -7.27 29.71 13.43
CA LEU A 37 -7.75 28.42 13.94
C LEU A 37 -8.85 27.80 13.06
N THR A 38 -9.68 28.60 12.38
CA THR A 38 -10.67 28.09 11.42
C THR A 38 -10.07 27.67 10.09
N GLN A 39 -8.89 28.19 9.71
CA GLN A 39 -8.16 27.77 8.50
C GLN A 39 -7.54 26.37 8.63
N LEU A 40 -7.45 25.80 9.85
CA LEU A 40 -6.96 24.43 10.08
C LEU A 40 -8.01 23.34 9.82
N ARG A 41 -9.21 23.70 9.32
CA ARG A 41 -10.20 22.69 8.94
C ARG A 41 -9.94 22.16 7.52
N ALA A 42 -9.42 20.92 7.50
CA ALA A 42 -9.52 19.91 6.43
C ALA A 42 -8.41 19.84 5.37
N THR A 43 -7.14 19.73 5.77
CA THR A 43 -6.09 19.23 4.89
C THR A 43 -5.97 17.70 4.83
N ASP A 44 -6.58 16.93 5.74
CA ASP A 44 -6.26 15.49 5.84
C ASP A 44 -7.39 14.46 5.65
N LEU A 45 -8.67 14.85 5.52
CA LEU A 45 -9.77 13.86 5.48
C LEU A 45 -10.92 14.25 4.56
N LYS A 46 -10.64 14.56 3.28
CA LYS A 46 -11.67 14.36 2.24
C LYS A 46 -11.70 12.88 1.87
N ALA A 47 -12.20 12.04 2.78
CA ALA A 47 -12.69 10.73 2.38
C ALA A 47 -13.89 11.01 1.45
N GLN A 48 -13.67 10.89 0.15
CA GLN A 48 -14.77 10.96 -0.81
C GLN A 48 -15.56 9.68 -0.64
N HIS A 49 -16.80 9.83 -0.19
CA HIS A 49 -17.74 8.73 -0.06
C HIS A 49 -18.45 8.54 -1.40
N LEU A 50 -18.60 7.29 -1.82
CA LEU A 50 -19.29 6.94 -3.06
C LEU A 50 -20.20 5.74 -2.84
N THR A 51 -21.26 5.69 -3.65
CA THR A 51 -22.18 4.57 -3.71
C THR A 51 -22.07 3.94 -5.08
N ILE A 52 -21.77 2.64 -5.11
CA ILE A 52 -21.64 1.87 -6.34
C ILE A 52 -22.21 0.46 -6.13
N HIS A 53 -23.07 0.06 -7.05
CA HIS A 53 -23.67 -1.27 -7.07
C HIS A 53 -23.36 -1.89 -8.42
N VAL A 54 -22.46 -2.87 -8.41
CA VAL A 54 -22.03 -3.55 -9.62
C VAL A 54 -22.13 -5.04 -9.43
N ASN A 55 -22.80 -5.70 -10.36
CA ASN A 55 -23.02 -7.14 -10.32
C ASN A 55 -22.63 -7.75 -11.66
N GLY A 56 -21.49 -8.45 -11.70
CA GLY A 56 -21.10 -9.18 -12.90
C GLY A 56 -20.36 -8.34 -13.94
N GLU A 57 -19.68 -7.26 -13.54
CA GLU A 57 -18.99 -6.38 -14.49
C GLU A 57 -17.48 -6.56 -14.55
N THR A 58 -16.89 -6.09 -15.65
CA THR A 58 -15.43 -6.08 -15.80
C THR A 58 -14.78 -5.05 -14.88
N LEU A 59 -13.61 -5.39 -14.33
CA LEU A 59 -12.83 -4.47 -13.50
C LEU A 59 -12.56 -3.14 -14.22
N GLN A 60 -12.34 -3.18 -15.54
CA GLN A 60 -12.15 -1.97 -16.34
C GLN A 60 -13.36 -1.03 -16.30
N HIS A 61 -14.59 -1.56 -16.37
CA HIS A 61 -15.79 -0.74 -16.31
C HIS A 61 -15.95 -0.11 -14.92
N VAL A 62 -15.78 -0.91 -13.87
CA VAL A 62 -15.84 -0.44 -12.47
C VAL A 62 -14.83 0.67 -12.20
N LEU A 63 -13.56 0.52 -12.63
CA LEU A 63 -12.55 1.56 -12.45
C LEU A 63 -12.92 2.86 -13.20
N LYS A 64 -13.59 2.75 -14.36
CA LYS A 64 -14.07 3.91 -15.12
C LYS A 64 -15.21 4.63 -14.39
N GLU A 65 -16.12 3.88 -13.76
CA GLU A 65 -17.18 4.48 -12.94
C GLU A 65 -16.63 5.17 -11.69
N ILE A 66 -15.70 4.52 -10.99
CA ILE A 66 -15.03 5.12 -9.83
C ILE A 66 -14.31 6.41 -10.25
N ARG A 67 -13.62 6.42 -11.39
CA ARG A 67 -12.99 7.62 -11.95
C ARG A 67 -13.98 8.76 -12.16
N LYS A 68 -15.16 8.48 -12.70
CA LYS A 68 -16.20 9.49 -12.92
C LYS A 68 -16.73 10.10 -11.62
N GLN A 69 -16.88 9.31 -10.56
CA GLN A 69 -17.44 9.78 -9.29
C GLN A 69 -16.41 10.47 -8.38
N THR A 70 -15.15 10.02 -8.42
CA THR A 70 -14.11 10.47 -7.47
C THR A 70 -13.03 11.35 -8.08
N GLY A 71 -12.89 11.35 -9.41
CA GLY A 71 -11.83 12.05 -10.11
C GLY A 71 -10.44 11.42 -9.93
N TYR A 72 -10.33 10.20 -9.39
CA TYR A 72 -9.05 9.47 -9.35
C TYR A 72 -8.65 9.00 -10.74
N ASP A 73 -7.35 9.10 -11.05
CA ASP A 73 -6.80 8.53 -12.25
C ASP A 73 -6.33 7.09 -12.03
N PHE A 74 -6.51 6.26 -13.04
CA PHE A 74 -6.15 4.84 -12.98
C PHE A 74 -5.15 4.53 -14.08
N VAL A 75 -3.97 4.03 -13.69
CA VAL A 75 -2.91 3.63 -14.61
C VAL A 75 -2.75 2.13 -14.54
N TYR A 76 -2.86 1.47 -15.69
CA TYR A 76 -2.79 0.02 -15.80
C TYR A 76 -2.38 -0.41 -17.20
N ASN A 77 -1.86 -1.63 -17.32
CA ASN A 77 -1.65 -2.25 -18.62
C ASN A 77 -2.94 -3.00 -19.03
N PRO A 78 -3.56 -2.67 -20.20
CA PRO A 78 -4.79 -3.32 -20.66
C PRO A 78 -4.66 -4.84 -20.79
N GLU A 79 -3.50 -5.33 -21.23
CA GLU A 79 -3.25 -6.77 -21.41
C GLU A 79 -3.18 -7.48 -20.05
N VAL A 80 -2.63 -6.83 -19.04
CA VAL A 80 -2.61 -7.38 -17.66
C VAL A 80 -4.03 -7.49 -17.10
N LEU A 81 -4.87 -6.46 -17.29
CA LEU A 81 -6.25 -6.53 -16.85
C LEU A 81 -7.04 -7.61 -17.57
N LYS A 82 -6.91 -7.73 -18.89
CA LYS A 82 -7.59 -8.79 -19.65
C LYS A 82 -7.22 -10.19 -19.17
N VAL A 83 -5.95 -10.42 -18.83
CA VAL A 83 -5.47 -11.75 -18.43
C VAL A 83 -5.79 -12.07 -16.97
N TYR A 84 -5.67 -11.10 -16.06
CA TYR A 84 -5.68 -11.36 -14.62
C TYR A 84 -6.93 -10.85 -13.88
N SER A 85 -7.78 -10.03 -14.53
CA SER A 85 -8.98 -9.52 -13.87
C SER A 85 -10.10 -10.55 -13.87
N LYS A 86 -10.76 -10.67 -12.71
CA LYS A 86 -12.03 -11.36 -12.58
C LYS A 86 -13.18 -10.36 -12.65
N THR A 87 -14.36 -10.89 -12.97
CA THR A 87 -15.62 -10.17 -12.84
C THR A 87 -15.81 -9.67 -11.41
N VAL A 88 -16.27 -8.43 -11.28
CA VAL A 88 -16.43 -7.73 -10.00
C VAL A 88 -17.89 -7.74 -9.59
N HIS A 89 -18.11 -8.11 -8.33
CA HIS A 89 -19.40 -8.03 -7.66
C HIS A 89 -19.20 -7.21 -6.39
N ILE A 90 -19.63 -5.95 -6.40
CA ILE A 90 -19.47 -5.03 -5.27
C ILE A 90 -20.76 -4.27 -5.04
N GLU A 91 -21.25 -4.39 -3.82
CA GLU A 91 -22.21 -3.48 -3.23
C GLU A 91 -21.47 -2.65 -2.19
N ALA A 92 -21.49 -1.33 -2.39
CA ALA A 92 -20.89 -0.38 -1.49
C ALA A 92 -21.79 0.86 -1.40
N ASP A 93 -22.36 1.08 -0.23
CA ASP A 93 -23.18 2.24 0.10
C ASP A 93 -22.37 3.22 0.95
N ASN A 94 -22.24 4.46 0.48
CA ASN A 94 -21.59 5.54 1.23
C ASN A 94 -20.20 5.16 1.78
N MET A 95 -19.41 4.46 0.96
CA MET A 95 -18.11 3.90 1.35
C MET A 95 -16.98 4.84 0.91
N SER A 96 -15.91 4.92 1.71
CA SER A 96 -14.72 5.70 1.31
C SER A 96 -14.03 5.05 0.11
N ILE A 97 -13.46 5.85 -0.79
CA ILE A 97 -12.69 5.33 -1.93
C ILE A 97 -11.56 4.39 -1.49
N LYS A 98 -10.89 4.66 -0.36
CA LYS A 98 -9.80 3.81 0.13
C LYS A 98 -10.31 2.41 0.50
N ASP A 99 -11.43 2.35 1.22
CA ASP A 99 -12.05 1.08 1.62
C ASP A 99 -12.62 0.33 0.42
N LEU A 100 -13.19 1.07 -0.53
CA LEU A 100 -13.70 0.51 -1.78
C LEU A 100 -12.58 -0.11 -2.62
N LEU A 101 -11.46 0.61 -2.81
CA LEU A 101 -10.30 0.07 -3.53
C LEU A 101 -9.74 -1.16 -2.82
N LYS A 102 -9.67 -1.14 -1.48
CA LYS A 102 -9.24 -2.30 -0.71
C LYS A 102 -10.15 -3.50 -0.98
N LYS A 103 -11.46 -3.34 -0.83
CA LYS A 103 -12.47 -4.39 -1.10
C LYS A 103 -12.41 -4.89 -2.55
N LEU A 104 -12.18 -3.97 -3.51
CA LEU A 104 -12.07 -4.27 -4.93
C LEU A 104 -10.85 -5.13 -5.25
N PHE A 105 -9.68 -4.77 -4.72
CA PHE A 105 -8.44 -5.51 -4.99
C PHE A 105 -8.28 -6.77 -4.12
N ASP A 106 -8.92 -6.83 -2.94
CA ASP A 106 -9.00 -8.06 -2.14
C ASP A 106 -9.73 -9.18 -2.89
N ALA A 107 -10.73 -8.84 -3.71
CA ALA A 107 -11.41 -9.78 -4.60
C ALA A 107 -10.56 -10.18 -5.83
N GLN A 108 -9.40 -9.57 -6.05
CA GLN A 108 -8.55 -9.74 -7.24
C GLN A 108 -7.18 -10.34 -6.85
N PRO A 109 -7.07 -11.67 -6.66
CA PRO A 109 -5.89 -12.29 -6.06
C PRO A 109 -4.59 -12.13 -6.85
N MET A 110 -4.69 -11.87 -8.16
CA MET A 110 -3.57 -11.75 -9.09
C MET A 110 -3.13 -10.29 -9.33
N LEU A 111 -3.80 -9.31 -8.73
CA LEU A 111 -3.53 -7.89 -8.93
C LEU A 111 -3.12 -7.24 -7.60
N GLN A 112 -2.25 -6.24 -7.69
CA GLN A 112 -1.88 -5.35 -6.60
C GLN A 112 -2.05 -3.90 -7.06
N TYR A 113 -2.33 -3.01 -6.12
CA TYR A 113 -2.47 -1.58 -6.40
C TYR A 113 -1.56 -0.76 -5.49
N THR A 114 -1.11 0.38 -5.99
CA THR A 114 -0.44 1.42 -5.21
C THR A 114 -1.15 2.74 -5.47
N VAL A 115 -1.48 3.46 -4.40
CA VAL A 115 -2.06 4.80 -4.51
C VAL A 115 -0.94 5.80 -4.34
N ASP A 116 -0.75 6.65 -5.33
CA ASP A 116 0.18 7.78 -5.29
C ASP A 116 -0.58 9.06 -5.59
N GLN A 117 -0.67 9.94 -4.59
CA GLN A 117 -1.49 11.16 -4.61
C GLN A 117 -2.96 10.87 -4.99
N ASN A 118 -3.34 11.13 -6.25
CA ASN A 118 -4.68 10.92 -6.80
C ASN A 118 -4.69 9.88 -7.96
N THR A 119 -3.60 9.13 -8.10
CA THR A 119 -3.41 8.11 -9.13
C THR A 119 -3.31 6.73 -8.50
N VAL A 120 -4.14 5.80 -8.97
CA VAL A 120 -4.08 4.39 -8.60
C VAL A 120 -3.36 3.62 -9.70
N ILE A 121 -2.22 3.02 -9.36
CA ILE A 121 -1.44 2.21 -10.29
C ILE A 121 -1.71 0.73 -10.01
N VAL A 122 -2.21 0.01 -11.02
CA VAL A 122 -2.53 -1.42 -10.94
C VAL A 122 -1.44 -2.23 -11.62
N ARG A 123 -0.93 -3.25 -10.92
CA ARG A 123 0.13 -4.13 -11.40
C ARG A 123 -0.19 -5.59 -11.07
N PRO A 124 0.34 -6.58 -11.80
CA PRO A 124 0.20 -7.97 -11.39
C PRO A 124 0.90 -8.17 -10.05
N LYS A 125 0.23 -8.90 -9.15
CA LYS A 125 0.84 -9.33 -7.89
C LYS A 125 1.95 -10.30 -8.28
N LYS A 126 3.20 -9.91 -8.04
CA LYS A 126 4.31 -10.87 -8.14
C LYS A 126 3.96 -11.98 -7.16
N LYS A 127 3.81 -13.22 -7.64
CA LYS A 127 3.72 -14.38 -6.75
C LYS A 127 4.89 -14.22 -5.78
N LEU A 128 4.60 -14.16 -4.49
CA LEU A 128 5.62 -14.31 -3.48
C LEU A 128 6.30 -15.62 -3.87
N LYS A 129 7.54 -15.53 -4.35
CA LYS A 129 8.39 -16.72 -4.39
C LYS A 129 8.33 -17.22 -2.95
N PRO A 130 7.93 -18.49 -2.70
CA PRO A 130 7.90 -18.99 -1.33
C PRO A 130 9.25 -18.64 -0.69
N THR A 131 9.19 -18.01 0.48
CA THR A 131 10.35 -17.55 1.26
C THR A 131 11.09 -18.75 1.84
N THR A 132 11.34 -19.77 1.04
CA THR A 132 12.23 -20.87 1.39
C THR A 132 13.64 -20.36 1.16
N LYS A 133 14.46 -20.34 2.21
CA LYS A 133 15.90 -20.19 2.03
C LYS A 133 16.40 -21.45 1.33
N ILE A 134 16.82 -21.29 0.08
CA ILE A 134 17.41 -22.38 -0.68
C ILE A 134 18.91 -22.11 -0.77
N GLU A 135 19.70 -22.94 -0.13
CA GLU A 135 21.14 -22.98 -0.38
C GLU A 135 21.38 -23.77 -1.67
N MET A 136 21.93 -23.11 -2.70
CA MET A 136 22.20 -23.73 -4.00
C MET A 136 23.68 -23.60 -4.38
N LYS A 137 24.22 -24.67 -4.97
CA LYS A 137 25.51 -24.68 -5.64
C LYS A 137 25.28 -25.04 -7.11
N GLN A 138 25.90 -24.26 -8.00
CA GLN A 138 25.89 -24.51 -9.43
C GLN A 138 27.31 -24.81 -9.90
N TYR A 139 27.48 -25.87 -10.69
CA TYR A 139 28.75 -26.22 -11.31
C TYR A 139 28.52 -26.96 -12.62
N ARG A 140 29.54 -26.94 -13.48
CA ARG A 140 29.51 -27.63 -14.77
C ARG A 140 30.24 -28.96 -14.65
N ASN A 141 29.59 -30.05 -15.03
CA ASN A 141 30.27 -31.32 -15.19
C ASN A 141 31.12 -31.25 -16.47
N LEU A 142 32.45 -31.39 -16.33
CA LEU A 142 33.38 -31.28 -17.45
C LEU A 142 33.38 -32.52 -18.35
N GLU A 143 32.93 -33.67 -17.84
CA GLU A 143 32.87 -34.93 -18.58
C GLU A 143 31.57 -35.04 -19.39
N THR A 144 30.43 -34.71 -18.79
CA THR A 144 29.11 -34.77 -19.46
C THR A 144 28.72 -33.45 -20.13
N LEU A 145 29.47 -32.37 -19.90
CA LEU A 145 29.19 -31.00 -20.34
C LEU A 145 27.84 -30.42 -19.85
N GLU A 146 27.20 -31.07 -18.87
CA GLU A 146 25.93 -30.65 -18.28
C GLU A 146 26.13 -29.61 -17.17
N TRP A 147 25.15 -28.71 -17.02
CA TRP A 147 25.08 -27.85 -15.84
C TRP A 147 24.31 -28.55 -14.74
N ILE A 148 24.90 -28.62 -13.55
CA ILE A 148 24.29 -29.24 -12.38
C ILE A 148 23.99 -28.13 -11.38
N ILE A 149 22.75 -28.10 -10.90
CA ILE A 149 22.31 -27.24 -9.80
C ILE A 149 21.87 -28.16 -8.68
N GLU A 150 22.54 -28.08 -7.54
CA GLU A 150 22.20 -28.84 -6.32
C GLU A 150 21.85 -27.88 -5.20
N GLY A 151 20.91 -28.27 -4.35
CA GLY A 151 20.56 -27.46 -3.19
C GLY A 151 19.76 -28.19 -2.14
N VAL A 152 19.48 -27.48 -1.04
CA VAL A 152 18.67 -27.97 0.09
C VAL A 152 17.50 -27.02 0.34
N VAL A 153 16.31 -27.58 0.49
CA VAL A 153 15.06 -26.91 0.84
C VAL A 153 14.90 -26.99 2.35
N LEU A 154 14.99 -25.84 3.02
CA LEU A 154 14.83 -25.72 4.48
C LEU A 154 13.61 -24.84 4.79
N ASP A 155 12.92 -25.17 5.88
CA ASP A 155 11.90 -24.32 6.49
C ASP A 155 12.53 -23.04 7.06
N GLU A 156 11.84 -21.90 6.94
CA GLU A 156 12.37 -20.59 7.37
C GLU A 156 12.44 -20.47 8.90
N ASP A 157 11.49 -21.07 9.62
CA ASP A 157 11.33 -20.91 11.06
C ASP A 157 12.06 -22.02 11.84
N SER A 158 11.95 -23.27 11.38
CA SER A 158 12.56 -24.41 12.06
C SER A 158 13.96 -24.78 11.54
N MET A 159 14.36 -24.25 10.37
CA MET A 159 15.57 -24.66 9.64
C MET A 159 15.62 -26.17 9.34
N GLU A 160 14.46 -26.85 9.37
CA GLU A 160 14.36 -28.28 9.11
C GLU A 160 14.22 -28.55 7.59
N PRO A 161 14.77 -29.67 7.09
CA PRO A 161 14.65 -30.04 5.68
C PRO A 161 13.21 -30.46 5.34
N ILE A 162 12.71 -29.97 4.19
CA ILE A 162 11.36 -30.28 3.71
C ILE A 162 11.42 -31.26 2.54
N GLU A 163 10.81 -32.44 2.73
CA GLU A 163 10.65 -33.48 1.71
C GLU A 163 9.46 -33.22 0.78
N GLY A 164 9.57 -33.63 -0.48
CA GLY A 164 8.44 -33.62 -1.44
C GLY A 164 8.13 -32.25 -2.04
N VAL A 165 8.97 -31.25 -1.83
CA VAL A 165 8.82 -29.92 -2.45
C VAL A 165 9.19 -30.03 -3.92
N THR A 166 8.33 -29.52 -4.79
CA THR A 166 8.60 -29.45 -6.23
C THR A 166 9.39 -28.19 -6.55
N ILE A 167 10.60 -28.36 -7.08
CA ILE A 167 11.45 -27.29 -7.60
C ILE A 167 11.26 -27.23 -9.11
N LEU A 168 10.77 -26.10 -9.62
CA LEU A 168 10.63 -25.83 -11.05
C LEU A 168 11.70 -24.83 -11.50
N LEU A 169 12.52 -25.24 -12.46
CA LEU A 169 13.48 -24.38 -13.14
C LEU A 169 12.95 -24.06 -14.54
N GLU A 170 12.61 -22.79 -14.74
CA GLU A 170 12.27 -22.26 -16.05
C GLU A 170 13.55 -21.88 -16.81
N VAL A 171 13.80 -22.60 -17.90
CA VAL A 171 14.86 -22.30 -18.88
C VAL A 171 14.18 -21.75 -20.14
N VAL A 172 14.89 -20.98 -20.96
CA VAL A 172 14.32 -20.45 -22.21
C VAL A 172 13.74 -21.61 -23.05
N ASN A 173 12.41 -21.62 -23.21
CA ASN A 173 11.63 -22.65 -23.92
C ASN A 173 11.63 -24.07 -23.32
N SER A 174 12.01 -24.25 -22.05
CA SER A 174 11.95 -25.56 -21.38
C SER A 174 11.70 -25.42 -19.88
N GLN A 175 11.10 -26.45 -19.27
CA GLN A 175 10.90 -26.52 -17.82
C GLN A 175 11.52 -27.81 -17.29
N ILE A 176 12.46 -27.66 -16.36
CA ILE A 176 13.09 -28.79 -15.67
C ILE A 176 12.53 -28.81 -14.26
N HIS A 177 12.06 -29.96 -13.82
CA HIS A 177 11.53 -30.13 -12.47
C HIS A 177 12.35 -31.15 -11.68
N ALA A 178 12.48 -30.91 -10.39
CA ALA A 178 13.04 -31.85 -9.43
C ALA A 178 12.17 -31.85 -8.16
N GLN A 179 12.22 -32.93 -7.39
CA GLN A 179 11.61 -32.99 -6.06
C GLN A 179 12.69 -33.09 -5.00
N SER A 180 12.46 -32.46 -3.85
CA SER A 180 13.34 -32.62 -2.69
C SER A 180 13.17 -34.00 -2.05
N ASP A 181 14.28 -34.60 -1.64
CA ASP A 181 14.31 -35.89 -0.93
C ASP A 181 13.97 -35.74 0.57
N LYS A 182 14.04 -36.85 1.32
CA LYS A 182 13.86 -36.90 2.79
C LYS A 182 14.79 -35.95 3.58
N TYR A 183 15.88 -35.50 2.97
CA TYR A 183 16.84 -34.56 3.56
C TYR A 183 16.72 -33.16 2.94
N GLY A 184 15.63 -32.87 2.22
CA GLY A 184 15.39 -31.60 1.55
C GLY A 184 16.29 -31.36 0.34
N LYS A 185 17.12 -32.31 -0.07
CA LYS A 185 18.10 -32.14 -1.15
C LYS A 185 17.44 -32.31 -2.50
N PHE A 186 17.86 -31.50 -3.47
CA PHE A 186 17.46 -31.63 -4.86
C PHE A 186 18.65 -31.48 -5.80
N ARG A 187 18.52 -32.05 -6.99
CA ARG A 187 19.50 -31.93 -8.08
C ARG A 187 18.77 -31.72 -9.40
N LEU A 188 19.14 -30.66 -10.11
CA LEU A 188 18.69 -30.34 -11.47
C LEU A 188 19.87 -30.48 -12.42
N ILE A 189 19.64 -31.13 -13.55
CA ILE A 189 20.64 -31.34 -14.60
C ILE A 189 20.12 -30.66 -15.85
N ILE A 190 20.93 -29.77 -16.42
CA ILE A 190 20.63 -29.04 -17.66
C ILE A 190 21.63 -29.54 -18.71
N SER A 191 21.14 -30.40 -19.59
CA SER A 191 21.85 -30.80 -20.81
C SER A 191 21.64 -29.73 -21.89
N LYS A 192 22.68 -29.39 -22.64
CA LYS A 192 22.57 -28.55 -23.83
C LYS A 192 22.26 -29.38 -25.06
#